data_AF-A0A4V2A4E4-F1
#
_entry.id   AF-A0A4V2A4E4-F1
#
_cell.length_a   1.000
_cell.length_b   1.000
_cell.length_c   1.000
_cell.angle_alpha   90.00
_cell.angle_beta   90.00
_cell.angle_gamma   90.00
#
_symmetry.space_group_name_H-M   'P 1'
#
loop_
_entity.id
_entity.type
_entity.pdbx_description
1 polymer ?
#
loop_
_entity_poly.entity_id
_entity_poly.type
_entity_poly.pdbx_seq_one_letter_code
_entity_poly.pdbx_strand_id
1 'polypeptide(L)'
;MPSGFFAILDDIAALMDDVAISAKLATRKTAGILGDDLAVNAEKATGFLADRELPVLWSITKGSFINKVIILPAVFLLNYFFPIAISFILVAGAFYLAYEGIEKIYEFLFHKPKKSAPATEILRQSPDEERVKIKSAVTTDFILSVEIVIIALGTVLDKNLSIQILTVSVVALLATVGVYGLVAL
;
A
#
# COMPACT_ATOMS: atom_id res chain seq x y z
N MET A 1 -13.19 -0.55 -44.85
CA MET A 1 -12.43 -1.58 -44.12
C MET A 1 -12.57 -1.31 -42.63
N PRO A 2 -13.49 -1.99 -41.92
CA PRO A 2 -13.63 -1.86 -40.47
C PRO A 2 -12.45 -2.48 -39.69
N SER A 3 -11.57 -3.24 -40.35
CA SER A 3 -10.53 -4.07 -39.72
C SER A 3 -9.53 -3.31 -38.86
N GLY A 4 -9.19 -2.05 -39.19
CA GLY A 4 -8.20 -1.28 -38.43
C GLY A 4 -8.67 -0.91 -37.01
N PHE A 5 -9.95 -0.60 -36.82
CA PHE A 5 -10.49 -0.24 -35.50
C PHE A 5 -10.61 -1.48 -34.59
N PHE A 6 -11.10 -2.60 -35.13
CA PHE A 6 -11.21 -3.84 -34.37
C PHE A 6 -9.84 -4.43 -34.02
N ALA A 7 -8.82 -4.27 -34.87
CA ALA A 7 -7.46 -4.70 -34.55
C ALA A 7 -6.87 -3.94 -33.35
N ILE A 8 -7.07 -2.62 -33.26
CA ILE A 8 -6.62 -1.83 -32.10
C ILE A 8 -7.33 -2.26 -30.81
N LEU A 9 -8.63 -2.57 -30.88
CA LEU A 9 -9.37 -3.08 -29.73
C LEU A 9 -8.88 -4.46 -29.30
N ASP A 10 -8.52 -5.33 -30.25
CA ASP A 10 -7.97 -6.66 -29.97
C ASP A 10 -6.58 -6.56 -29.32
N ASP A 11 -5.73 -5.64 -29.79
CA ASP A 11 -4.43 -5.34 -29.19
C ASP A 11 -4.58 -4.81 -27.75
N ILE A 12 -5.57 -3.93 -27.51
CA ILE A 12 -5.88 -3.45 -26.16
C ILE A 12 -6.38 -4.61 -25.29
N ALA A 13 -7.25 -5.48 -25.82
CA ALA A 13 -7.78 -6.63 -25.10
C ALA A 13 -6.66 -7.60 -24.68
N ALA A 14 -5.74 -7.92 -25.59
CA ALA A 14 -4.56 -8.73 -25.30
C ALA A 14 -3.68 -8.09 -24.21
N LEU A 15 -3.43 -6.79 -24.31
CA LEU A 15 -2.66 -6.04 -23.32
C LEU A 15 -3.36 -6.02 -21.94
N MET A 16 -4.69 -5.91 -21.91
CA MET A 16 -5.48 -5.98 -20.68
C MET A 16 -5.46 -7.36 -20.03
N ASP A 17 -5.42 -8.44 -20.82
CA ASP A 17 -5.29 -9.80 -20.30
C ASP A 17 -3.94 -10.00 -19.59
N ASP A 18 -2.85 -9.55 -20.21
CA ASP A 18 -1.52 -9.55 -19.61
C ASP A 18 -1.46 -8.74 -18.31
N VAL A 19 -2.09 -7.57 -18.30
CA VAL A 19 -2.19 -6.71 -17.11
C VAL A 19 -2.99 -7.41 -16.02
N ALA A 20 -4.09 -8.09 -16.35
CA ALA A 20 -4.93 -8.80 -15.38
C ALA A 20 -4.18 -9.97 -14.73
N ILE A 21 -3.46 -10.78 -15.53
CA ILE A 21 -2.64 -11.88 -15.03
C ILE A 21 -1.52 -11.35 -14.13
N SER A 22 -0.83 -10.31 -14.58
CA SER A 22 0.28 -9.70 -13.85
C SER A 22 -0.20 -9.04 -12.55
N ALA A 23 -1.32 -8.32 -12.58
CA ALA A 23 -1.93 -7.72 -11.39
C ALA A 23 -2.38 -8.77 -10.39
N LYS A 24 -2.92 -9.90 -10.84
CA LYS A 24 -3.26 -11.03 -9.96
C LYS A 24 -2.02 -11.60 -9.27
N LEU A 25 -0.91 -11.77 -10.00
CA LEU A 25 0.34 -12.26 -9.43
C LEU A 25 0.95 -11.25 -8.44
N ALA A 26 1.02 -9.99 -8.84
CA ALA A 26 1.51 -8.90 -8.01
C ALA A 26 0.71 -8.78 -6.70
N THR A 27 -0.62 -8.76 -6.79
CA THR A 27 -1.52 -8.71 -5.63
C THR A 27 -1.28 -9.91 -4.69
N ARG A 28 -1.05 -11.11 -5.23
CA ARG A 28 -0.71 -12.29 -4.40
C ARG A 28 0.62 -12.12 -3.69
N LYS A 29 1.64 -11.54 -4.33
CA LYS A 29 2.94 -11.29 -3.70
C LYS A 29 2.88 -10.18 -2.65
N THR A 30 2.00 -9.19 -2.83
CA THR A 30 1.80 -8.11 -1.86
C THR A 30 0.77 -8.44 -0.78
N ALA A 31 0.10 -9.60 -0.83
CA ALA A 31 -0.99 -9.95 0.08
C ALA A 31 -0.60 -9.92 1.57
N GLY A 32 0.62 -10.36 1.90
CA GLY A 32 1.11 -10.32 3.28
C GLY A 32 1.21 -8.89 3.81
N ILE A 33 1.77 -7.99 3.00
CA ILE A 33 1.96 -6.57 3.35
C ILE A 33 0.63 -5.80 3.29
N LEU A 34 -0.28 -6.17 2.40
CA LEU A 34 -1.66 -5.64 2.40
C LEU A 34 -2.39 -6.00 3.70
N GLY A 35 -2.14 -7.20 4.24
CA GLY A 35 -2.65 -7.60 5.56
C GLY A 35 -2.06 -6.77 6.70
N ASP A 36 -0.77 -6.44 6.62
CA ASP A 36 -0.12 -5.55 7.59
C ASP A 36 -0.68 -4.10 7.48
N ASP A 37 -0.83 -3.58 6.27
CA ASP A 37 -1.43 -2.26 6.00
C ASP A 37 -2.87 -2.18 6.51
N LEU A 38 -3.64 -3.27 6.35
CA LEU A 38 -4.97 -3.41 6.97
C LEU A 38 -4.92 -3.34 8.49
N ALA A 39 -4.03 -4.08 9.13
CA ALA A 39 -3.93 -4.13 10.59
C ALA A 39 -3.52 -2.77 11.17
N VAL A 40 -2.51 -2.13 10.59
CA VAL A 40 -2.00 -0.83 11.02
C VAL A 40 -3.05 0.27 10.83
N ASN A 41 -3.79 0.26 9.71
CA ASN A 41 -4.85 1.25 9.48
C ASN A 41 -6.08 0.98 10.35
N ALA A 42 -6.43 -0.27 10.63
CA ALA A 42 -7.50 -0.62 11.57
C ALA A 42 -7.18 -0.17 13.01
N GLU A 43 -5.95 -0.39 13.48
CA GLU A 43 -5.50 0.09 14.79
C GLU A 43 -5.59 1.62 14.89
N LYS A 44 -5.21 2.33 13.82
CA LYS A 44 -5.30 3.80 13.79
C LYS A 44 -6.73 4.30 13.72
N ALA A 45 -7.63 3.59 13.02
CA ALA A 45 -9.03 3.97 12.88
C ALA A 45 -9.85 3.76 14.18
N THR A 46 -9.59 2.68 14.93
CA THR A 46 -10.31 2.34 16.17
C THR A 46 -10.01 3.25 17.38
N GLY A 47 -9.07 4.20 17.23
CA GLY A 47 -8.69 5.17 18.27
C GLY A 47 -9.44 6.50 18.24
N PHE A 48 -10.44 6.65 17.38
CA PHE A 48 -11.27 7.85 17.23
C PHE A 48 -12.66 7.63 17.86
N LEU A 49 -13.38 8.72 18.19
CA LEU A 49 -14.78 8.61 18.60
C LEU A 49 -15.59 8.01 17.43
N ALA A 50 -16.48 7.05 17.70
CA ALA A 50 -17.27 6.34 16.68
C ALA A 50 -17.94 7.26 15.64
N ASP A 51 -18.41 8.45 16.07
CA ASP A 51 -19.06 9.44 15.18
C ASP A 51 -18.09 10.15 14.21
N ARG A 52 -16.77 10.01 14.42
CA ARG A 52 -15.71 10.66 13.64
C ARG A 52 -14.79 9.70 12.89
N GLU A 53 -14.97 8.40 13.03
CA GLU A 53 -14.12 7.39 12.38
C GLU A 53 -14.18 7.50 10.84
N LEU A 54 -15.37 7.62 10.26
CA LEU A 54 -15.58 7.73 8.81
C LEU A 54 -14.95 9.00 8.19
N PRO A 55 -15.19 10.22 8.71
CA PRO A 55 -14.53 11.43 8.22
C PRO A 55 -13.00 11.41 8.33
N VAL A 56 -12.48 10.82 9.40
CA VAL A 56 -11.04 10.68 9.62
C VAL A 56 -10.44 9.68 8.63
N LEU A 57 -11.07 8.51 8.49
CA LEU A 57 -10.65 7.48 7.55
C LEU A 57 -10.61 8.04 6.12
N TRP A 58 -11.64 8.79 5.72
CA TRP A 58 -11.68 9.46 4.42
C TRP A 58 -10.54 10.46 4.21
N SER A 59 -10.14 11.17 5.27
CA SER A 59 -9.00 12.10 5.22
C SER A 59 -7.68 11.35 5.05
N ILE A 60 -7.54 10.19 5.70
CA ILE A 60 -6.37 9.30 5.55
C ILE A 60 -6.36 8.70 4.13
N THR A 61 -7.48 8.18 3.63
CA THR A 61 -7.61 7.62 2.28
C THR A 61 -7.22 8.64 1.21
N LYS A 62 -7.65 9.90 1.34
CA LYS A 62 -7.24 10.98 0.43
C LYS A 62 -5.73 11.25 0.48
N GLY A 63 -5.15 11.28 1.68
CA GLY A 63 -3.69 11.42 1.84
C GLY A 63 -2.92 10.27 1.21
N SER A 64 -3.37 9.04 1.46
CA SER A 64 -2.83 7.80 0.88
C SER A 64 -2.88 7.79 -0.64
N PHE A 65 -4.00 8.25 -1.22
CA PHE A 65 -4.14 8.37 -2.66
C PHE A 65 -3.13 9.35 -3.25
N ILE A 66 -2.96 10.53 -2.65
CA ILE A 66 -1.96 11.52 -3.07
C ILE A 66 -0.55 10.95 -2.97
N ASN A 67 -0.23 10.23 -1.89
CA ASN A 67 1.05 9.54 -1.73
C ASN A 67 1.32 8.61 -2.92
N LYS A 68 0.34 7.77 -3.28
CA LYS A 68 0.48 6.81 -4.40
C LYS A 68 0.65 7.51 -5.75
N VAL A 69 -0.05 8.62 -5.98
CA VAL A 69 0.10 9.45 -7.19
C VAL A 69 1.52 10.04 -7.29
N ILE A 70 2.21 10.27 -6.18
CA ILE A 70 3.60 10.76 -6.15
C ILE A 70 4.59 9.60 -6.29
N ILE A 71 4.36 8.50 -5.56
CA ILE A 71 5.26 7.33 -5.52
C ILE A 71 5.34 6.65 -6.89
N LEU A 72 4.20 6.42 -7.56
CA LEU A 72 4.15 5.73 -8.85
C LEU A 72 5.08 6.34 -9.90
N PRO A 73 4.98 7.62 -10.27
CA PRO A 73 5.87 8.23 -11.25
C PRO A 73 7.32 8.25 -10.76
N ALA A 74 7.57 8.48 -9.47
CA ALA A 74 8.94 8.45 -8.93
C ALA A 74 9.60 7.06 -9.09
N VAL A 75 8.85 6.00 -8.81
CA VAL A 75 9.32 4.62 -8.93
C VAL A 75 9.50 4.22 -10.40
N PHE A 76 8.59 4.59 -11.29
CA PHE A 76 8.76 4.33 -12.72
C PHE A 76 9.94 5.11 -13.31
N LEU A 77 10.16 6.35 -12.86
CA LEU A 77 11.30 7.16 -13.29
C LEU A 77 12.61 6.53 -12.79
N LEU A 78 12.65 6.09 -11.53
CA LEU A 78 13.79 5.36 -10.97
C LEU A 78 14.06 4.08 -11.76
N ASN A 79 13.02 3.31 -12.09
CA ASN A 79 13.16 2.08 -12.87
C ASN A 79 13.66 2.36 -14.29
N TYR A 80 13.21 3.45 -14.91
CA TYR A 80 13.64 3.84 -16.26
C TYR A 80 15.12 4.24 -16.31
N PHE A 81 15.59 5.04 -15.35
CA PHE A 81 16.99 5.51 -15.34
C PHE A 81 17.96 4.53 -14.68
N PHE A 82 17.52 3.78 -13.67
CA PHE A 82 18.38 2.90 -12.88
C PHE A 82 17.62 1.66 -12.36
N PRO A 83 17.25 0.71 -13.23
CA PRO A 83 16.42 -0.44 -12.88
C PRO A 83 17.05 -1.35 -11.82
N ILE A 84 18.38 -1.44 -11.80
CA ILE A 84 19.15 -2.22 -10.81
C ILE A 84 18.89 -1.73 -9.38
N ALA A 85 18.56 -0.45 -9.17
CA ALA A 85 18.22 0.05 -7.83
C ALA A 85 17.00 -0.66 -7.23
N ILE A 86 16.01 -1.05 -8.03
CA ILE A 86 14.81 -1.73 -7.54
C ILE A 86 15.19 -3.05 -6.86
N SER A 87 16.09 -3.83 -7.46
CA SER A 87 16.59 -5.08 -6.86
C SER A 87 17.34 -4.83 -5.56
N PHE A 88 18.20 -3.81 -5.49
CA PHE A 88 18.91 -3.48 -4.25
C PHE A 88 17.95 -3.01 -3.15
N ILE A 89 16.95 -2.19 -3.48
CA ILE A 89 15.94 -1.74 -2.51
C ILE A 89 15.12 -2.93 -2.00
N LEU A 90 14.71 -3.85 -2.87
CA LEU A 90 14.01 -5.08 -2.48
C LEU A 90 14.82 -5.94 -1.52
N VAL A 91 16.12 -6.15 -1.82
CA VAL A 91 17.01 -6.94 -0.96
C VAL A 91 17.22 -6.25 0.40
N ALA A 92 17.45 -4.94 0.39
CA ALA A 92 17.59 -4.16 1.63
C ALA A 92 16.31 -4.20 2.48
N GLY A 93 15.14 -4.05 1.85
CA GLY A 93 13.85 -4.18 2.51
C GLY A 93 13.65 -5.58 3.10
N ALA A 94 14.01 -6.63 2.38
CA ALA A 94 13.92 -8.01 2.89
C ALA A 94 14.79 -8.24 4.14
N PHE A 95 16.00 -7.68 4.18
CA PHE A 95 16.85 -7.74 5.38
C PHE A 95 16.25 -6.98 6.56
N TYR A 96 15.70 -5.78 6.31
CA TYR A 96 15.05 -4.98 7.35
C TYR A 96 13.82 -5.69 7.95
N LEU A 97 12.95 -6.26 7.11
CA LEU A 97 11.79 -7.03 7.57
C LEU A 97 12.18 -8.30 8.33
N ALA A 98 13.26 -8.98 7.91
CA ALA A 98 13.77 -10.14 8.64
C ALA A 98 14.26 -9.75 10.04
N TYR A 99 14.91 -8.59 10.15
CA TYR A 99 15.32 -8.03 11.45
C TYR A 99 14.12 -7.69 12.33
N GLU A 100 13.15 -6.92 11.82
CA GLU A 100 11.95 -6.51 12.58
C GLU A 100 11.08 -7.73 12.97
N GLY A 101 10.99 -8.73 12.09
CA GLY A 101 10.29 -9.98 12.37
C GLY A 101 10.90 -10.75 13.55
N ILE A 102 12.23 -10.80 13.64
CA ILE A 102 12.93 -11.43 14.78
C ILE A 102 12.68 -10.65 16.07
N GLU A 103 12.73 -9.31 16.01
CA GLU A 103 12.47 -8.45 17.17
C GLU A 103 11.05 -8.65 17.71
N LYS A 104 10.03 -8.66 16.86
CA LYS A 104 8.63 -8.93 17.26
C LYS A 104 8.44 -10.32 17.87
N ILE A 105 9.08 -11.35 17.31
CA ILE A 105 9.05 -12.72 17.88
C ILE A 105 9.70 -12.74 19.26
N TYR A 106 10.85 -12.07 19.40
CA TYR A 106 11.55 -11.96 20.67
C TYR A 106 10.69 -11.21 21.71
N GLU A 107 10.09 -10.07 21.34
CA GLU A 107 9.16 -9.35 22.22
C GLU A 107 7.98 -10.21 22.64
N PHE A 108 7.35 -10.94 21.71
CA PHE A 108 6.22 -11.81 22.01
C PHE A 108 6.59 -12.94 22.99
N LEU A 109 7.79 -13.51 22.88
CA LEU A 109 8.24 -14.61 23.73
C LEU A 109 8.74 -14.15 25.11
N PHE A 110 9.31 -12.94 25.21
CA PHE A 110 10.02 -12.50 26.41
C PHE A 110 9.38 -11.31 27.15
N HIS A 111 8.44 -10.57 26.54
CA HIS A 111 7.69 -9.51 27.21
C HIS A 111 6.27 -9.95 27.58
N LYS A 112 5.93 -9.89 28.88
CA LYS A 112 4.54 -9.98 29.34
C LYS A 112 3.70 -8.89 28.66
N PRO A 113 2.42 -9.15 28.32
CA PRO A 113 1.56 -8.13 27.75
C PRO A 113 1.49 -6.95 28.72
N LYS A 114 2.13 -5.83 28.36
CA LYS A 114 1.76 -4.55 28.96
C LYS A 114 0.30 -4.36 28.57
N LYS A 115 -0.58 -4.35 29.57
CA LYS A 115 -1.94 -3.84 29.42
C LYS A 115 -1.82 -2.54 28.62
N SER A 116 -2.34 -2.54 27.40
CA SER A 116 -2.60 -1.32 26.66
C SER A 116 -3.28 -0.36 27.62
N ALA A 117 -2.72 0.86 27.73
CA ALA A 117 -3.26 1.88 28.61
C ALA A 117 -4.76 2.00 28.35
N PRO A 118 -5.58 2.08 29.42
CA PRO A 118 -7.02 2.07 29.27
C PRO A 118 -7.47 3.23 28.39
N ALA A 119 -8.50 2.99 27.58
CA ALA A 119 -9.19 3.91 26.68
C ALA A 119 -9.70 5.23 27.33
N THR A 120 -9.33 5.52 28.58
CA THR A 120 -9.73 6.66 29.39
C THR A 120 -8.96 7.96 29.11
N GLU A 121 -7.84 7.96 28.38
CA GLU A 121 -7.18 9.21 27.95
C GLU A 121 -7.82 9.86 26.70
N ILE A 122 -8.74 9.17 26.02
CA ILE A 122 -9.28 9.57 24.71
C ILE A 122 -10.41 10.61 24.82
N LEU A 123 -10.94 10.87 26.01
CA LEU A 123 -12.15 11.68 26.23
C LEU A 123 -11.98 13.20 25.99
N ARG A 124 -10.79 13.68 25.58
CA ARG A 124 -10.53 15.09 25.28
C ARG A 124 -9.54 15.29 24.12
N GLN A 125 -9.75 14.65 22.97
CA GLN A 125 -8.93 14.98 21.79
C GLN A 125 -9.30 16.36 21.25
N SER A 126 -8.34 17.28 21.30
CA SER A 126 -8.44 18.55 20.59
C SER A 126 -8.39 18.32 19.07
N PRO A 127 -8.96 19.22 18.24
CA PRO A 127 -8.86 19.13 16.78
C PRO A 127 -7.42 19.07 16.26
N ASP A 128 -6.46 19.60 17.03
CA ASP A 128 -5.04 19.57 16.68
C ASP A 128 -4.41 18.18 16.90
N GLU A 129 -4.82 17.45 17.94
CA GLU A 129 -4.39 16.06 18.16
C GLU A 129 -4.91 15.11 17.09
N GLU A 130 -6.15 15.33 16.61
CA GLU A 130 -6.75 14.58 15.51
C GLU A 130 -5.93 14.75 14.22
N ARG A 131 -5.53 16.00 13.89
CA ARG A 131 -4.69 16.31 12.73
C ARG A 131 -3.30 15.66 12.82
N VAL A 132 -2.69 15.66 14.01
CA VAL A 132 -1.39 15.01 14.22
C VAL A 132 -1.50 13.51 14.00
N LYS A 133 -2.57 12.86 14.50
CA LYS A 133 -2.83 11.44 14.26
C LYS A 133 -3.06 11.13 12.78
N ILE A 134 -3.87 11.93 12.07
CA ILE A 134 -4.09 11.77 10.63
C ILE A 134 -2.77 11.88 9.87
N LYS A 135 -1.94 12.88 10.18
CA LYS A 135 -0.64 13.05 9.53
C LYS A 135 0.30 11.86 9.77
N SER A 136 0.32 11.34 11.00
CA SER A 136 1.07 10.13 11.35
C SER A 136 0.55 8.91 10.59
N ALA A 137 -0.77 8.74 10.48
CA ALA A 137 -1.40 7.67 9.69
C ALA A 137 -0.98 7.72 8.22
N VAL A 138 -1.08 8.90 7.60
CA VAL A 138 -0.69 9.13 6.20
C VAL A 138 0.81 8.90 5.97
N THR A 139 1.66 9.18 6.95
CA THR A 139 3.11 8.96 6.84
C THR A 139 3.47 7.48 6.89
N THR A 140 2.81 6.70 7.77
CA THR A 140 3.02 5.25 7.79
C THR A 140 2.47 4.58 6.53
N ASP A 141 1.29 5.00 6.06
CA ASP A 141 0.73 4.53 4.78
C ASP A 141 1.67 4.83 3.61
N PHE A 142 2.37 5.98 3.61
CA PHE A 142 3.37 6.28 2.59
C PHE A 142 4.45 5.19 2.51
N ILE A 143 4.99 4.77 3.66
CA ILE A 143 6.03 3.74 3.74
C ILE A 143 5.49 2.39 3.23
N LEU A 144 4.33 1.97 3.74
CA LEU A 144 3.67 0.73 3.32
C LEU A 144 3.31 0.75 1.82
N SER A 145 2.88 1.90 1.31
CA SER A 145 2.57 2.10 -0.11
C SER A 145 3.81 1.97 -0.99
N VAL A 146 4.96 2.51 -0.56
CA VAL A 146 6.23 2.35 -1.27
C VAL A 146 6.58 0.86 -1.39
N GLU A 147 6.43 0.11 -0.31
CA GLU A 147 6.73 -1.33 -0.28
C GLU A 147 5.83 -2.13 -1.25
N ILE A 148 4.52 -1.91 -1.18
CA ILE A 148 3.55 -2.54 -2.10
C ILE A 148 3.90 -2.22 -3.56
N VAL A 149 4.19 -0.95 -3.87
CA VAL A 149 4.52 -0.51 -5.23
C VAL A 149 5.82 -1.14 -5.72
N ILE A 150 6.86 -1.21 -4.89
CA ILE A 150 8.15 -1.80 -5.26
C ILE A 150 8.03 -3.31 -5.49
N ILE A 151 7.30 -4.03 -4.64
CA ILE A 151 7.08 -5.47 -4.83
C ILE A 151 6.24 -5.73 -6.08
N ALA A 152 5.17 -4.96 -6.29
CA ALA A 152 4.35 -5.04 -7.48
C ALA A 152 5.19 -4.80 -8.74
N LEU A 153 6.00 -3.73 -8.76
CA LEU A 153 6.92 -3.44 -9.87
C LEU A 153 7.91 -4.60 -10.08
N GLY A 154 8.47 -5.12 -8.98
CA GLY A 154 9.36 -6.28 -8.97
C GLY A 154 8.79 -7.52 -9.65
N THR A 155 7.46 -7.68 -9.70
CA THR A 155 6.80 -8.81 -10.36
C THR A 155 6.66 -8.69 -11.87
N VAL A 156 6.88 -7.50 -12.41
CA VAL A 156 6.68 -7.17 -13.84
C VAL A 156 7.92 -6.52 -14.46
N LEU A 157 9.08 -6.57 -13.79
CA LEU A 157 10.33 -5.97 -14.29
C LEU A 157 10.75 -6.52 -15.65
N ASP A 158 10.39 -7.76 -15.97
CA ASP A 158 10.65 -8.45 -17.24
C ASP A 158 9.64 -8.09 -18.36
N LYS A 159 8.57 -7.36 -18.02
CA LYS A 159 7.51 -6.97 -18.97
C LYS A 159 7.76 -5.59 -19.57
N ASN A 160 7.05 -5.27 -20.65
CA ASN A 160 7.09 -3.95 -21.28
C ASN A 160 6.56 -2.86 -20.32
N LEU A 161 7.04 -1.63 -20.50
CA LEU A 161 6.70 -0.48 -19.65
C LEU A 161 5.19 -0.25 -19.50
N SER A 162 4.41 -0.43 -20.57
CA SER A 162 2.95 -0.28 -20.52
C SER A 162 2.30 -1.25 -19.52
N ILE A 163 2.72 -2.52 -19.54
CA ILE A 163 2.24 -3.54 -18.61
C ILE A 163 2.69 -3.19 -17.19
N GLN A 164 3.95 -2.78 -17.00
CA GLN A 164 4.45 -2.34 -15.70
C GLN A 164 3.59 -1.22 -15.10
N ILE A 165 3.36 -0.15 -15.87
CA ILE A 165 2.59 1.00 -15.41
C ILE A 165 1.17 0.60 -15.04
N LEU A 166 0.48 -0.12 -15.93
CA LEU A 166 -0.92 -0.51 -15.72
C LEU A 166 -1.05 -1.49 -14.55
N THR A 167 -0.22 -2.52 -14.49
CA THR A 167 -0.27 -3.51 -13.40
C THR A 167 -0.01 -2.88 -12.04
N VAL A 168 1.06 -2.10 -11.90
CA VAL A 168 1.41 -1.50 -10.60
C VAL A 168 0.37 -0.46 -10.18
N SER A 169 -0.20 0.30 -11.13
CA SER A 169 -1.30 1.23 -10.86
C SER A 169 -2.55 0.50 -10.37
N VAL A 170 -2.94 -0.61 -11.02
CA VAL A 170 -4.09 -1.42 -10.60
C VAL A 170 -3.89 -1.96 -9.19
N VAL A 171 -2.69 -2.49 -8.87
CA VAL A 171 -2.39 -3.01 -7.53
C VAL A 171 -2.44 -1.89 -6.48
N ALA A 172 -1.87 -0.71 -6.77
CA ALA A 172 -1.91 0.42 -5.84
C ALA A 172 -3.34 0.92 -5.57
N LEU A 173 -4.21 0.91 -6.58
CA LEU A 173 -5.62 1.26 -6.44
C LEU A 173 -6.38 0.19 -5.66
N LEU A 174 -6.16 -1.10 -5.96
CA LEU A 174 -6.75 -2.22 -5.23
C LEU A 174 -6.34 -2.21 -3.76
N ALA A 175 -5.08 -1.89 -3.46
CA ALA A 175 -4.61 -1.70 -2.10
C ALA A 175 -5.39 -0.57 -1.39
N THR A 176 -5.52 0.59 -2.03
CA THR A 176 -6.25 1.73 -1.45
C THR A 176 -7.72 1.41 -1.21
N VAL A 177 -8.42 0.82 -2.18
CA VAL A 177 -9.85 0.52 -2.03
C VAL A 177 -10.06 -0.66 -1.07
N GLY A 178 -9.23 -1.70 -1.19
CA GLY A 178 -9.34 -2.91 -0.37
C GLY A 178 -9.02 -2.64 1.10
N VAL A 179 -7.93 -1.93 1.38
CA VAL A 179 -7.51 -1.64 2.75
C VAL A 179 -8.53 -0.75 3.46
N TYR A 180 -8.79 0.43 2.91
CA TYR A 180 -9.67 1.40 3.55
C TYR A 180 -11.14 0.99 3.48
N GLY A 181 -11.55 0.26 2.43
CA GLY A 181 -12.91 -0.28 2.32
C GLY A 181 -13.20 -1.37 3.34
N LEU A 182 -12.23 -2.25 3.64
CA LEU A 182 -12.38 -3.27 4.68
C LEU A 182 -12.30 -2.68 6.09
N VAL A 183 -11.49 -1.64 6.31
CA VAL A 183 -11.41 -0.94 7.61
C VAL A 183 -12.69 -0.15 7.91
N ALA A 184 -13.43 0.28 6.88
CA ALA A 184 -14.68 1.01 7.04
C ALA A 184 -15.92 0.14 7.37
N LEU A 185 -15.79 -1.20 7.26
CA LEU A 185 -16.86 -2.18 7.51
C LEU A 185 -16.84 -2.67 8.96
#